data_AF-A0A934AWR0-F1
#
_entry.id   AF-A0A934AWR0-F1
#
_cell.length_a   1.000
_cell.length_b   1.000
_cell.length_c   1.000
_cell.angle_alpha   90.00
_cell.angle_beta   90.00
_cell.angle_gamma   90.00
#
_symmetry.space_group_name_H-M   'P 1'
#
loop_
_entity.id
_entity.type
_entity.pdbx_description
1 polymer ?
#
loop_
_entity_poly.entity_id
_entity_poly.type
_entity_poly.pdbx_seq_one_letter_code
_entity_poly.pdbx_strand_id
1 'polypeptide(L)' 'MKIAIASDHAGYRYKEIIKAHLNSKGYQVEDFGAHSEEPVDYPLFIRPAAEAVARGDCDKGIILGG' A
#
# COMPACT_ATOMS: atom_id res chain seq x y z
N MET A 1 -14.74 -2.15 4.60
CA MET A 1 -13.55 -2.94 4.22
C MET A 1 -12.35 -2.00 4.17
N LYS A 2 -11.30 -2.34 4.90
CA LYS A 2 -10.07 -1.58 5.02
C LYS A 2 -8.95 -2.31 4.27
N ILE A 3 -8.25 -1.60 3.39
CA ILE A 3 -7.24 -2.15 2.50
C ILE A 3 -5.89 -1.57 2.86
N ALA A 4 -4.93 -2.43 3.22
CA ALA A 4 -3.53 -2.03 3.31
C ALA A 4 -2.96 -1.89 1.89
N ILE A 5 -2.28 -0.79 1.61
CA ILE A 5 -1.57 -0.61 0.35
C ILE A 5 -0.12 -0.24 0.62
N ALA A 6 0.81 -0.85 -0.13
CA ALA A 6 2.22 -0.52 -0.02
C ALA A 6 2.97 -0.75 -1.33
N SER A 7 4.11 -0.09 -1.49
CA SER A 7 5.03 -0.26 -2.61
C SER A 7 6.46 0.09 -2.24
N ASP A 8 7.40 -0.20 -3.13
CA ASP A 8 8.66 0.55 -3.20
C ASP A 8 8.51 1.81 -4.08
N HIS A 9 9.65 2.41 -4.42
CA HIS A 9 9.74 3.55 -5.33
C HIS A 9 9.26 3.25 -6.75
N ALA A 10 9.54 2.05 -7.27
CA ALA A 10 9.13 1.65 -8.62
C ALA A 10 7.58 1.52 -8.73
N GLY A 11 6.94 1.04 -7.68
CA GLY A 11 5.49 0.91 -7.60
C GLY A 11 4.72 2.20 -7.21
N TYR A 12 5.41 3.26 -6.77
CA TYR A 12 4.79 4.43 -6.13
C TYR A 12 3.70 5.09 -6.98
N ARG A 13 3.99 5.37 -8.27
CA ARG A 13 3.03 6.05 -9.15
C ARG A 13 1.75 5.25 -9.36
N TYR A 14 1.89 3.93 -9.52
CA TYR A 14 0.74 3.03 -9.65
C TYR A 14 -0.05 2.93 -8.34
N LYS A 15 0.65 2.86 -7.20
CA LYS A 15 0.07 2.84 -5.86
C LYS A 15 -0.83 4.06 -5.63
N GLU A 16 -0.36 5.27 -5.97
CA GLU A 16 -1.14 6.50 -5.81
C GLU A 16 -2.42 6.51 -6.66
N ILE A 17 -2.35 6.03 -7.91
CA ILE A 17 -3.52 5.90 -8.80
C ILE A 17 -4.54 4.91 -8.22
N ILE A 18 -4.08 3.74 -7.76
CA ILE A 18 -4.94 2.72 -7.15
C ILE A 18 -5.56 3.23 -5.86
N LYS A 19 -4.78 3.87 -4.99
CA LYS A 19 -5.27 4.49 -3.74
C LYS A 19 -6.39 5.48 -4.03
N ALA A 20 -6.22 6.37 -5.00
CA ALA A 20 -7.25 7.34 -5.40
C ALA A 20 -8.53 6.64 -5.90
N HIS A 21 -8.40 5.60 -6.72
CA HIS A 21 -9.53 4.80 -7.22
C HIS A 21 -10.28 4.03 -6.13
N LEU A 22 -9.55 3.48 -5.15
CA LEU A 22 -10.16 2.78 -4.02
C LEU A 22 -10.92 3.76 -3.11
N ASN A 23 -10.31 4.91 -2.83
CA ASN A 23 -10.95 5.97 -2.05
C ASN A 23 -12.22 6.48 -2.75
N SER A 24 -12.20 6.68 -4.08
CA SER A 24 -13.40 7.13 -4.82
C SER A 24 -14.54 6.11 -4.82
N LYS A 25 -14.23 4.84 -4.57
CA LYS A 25 -15.22 3.75 -4.39
C LYS A 25 -15.68 3.57 -2.94
N GLY A 26 -15.21 4.40 -2.00
CA GLY A 26 -15.61 4.35 -0.59
C GLY A 26 -14.89 3.28 0.23
N TYR A 27 -13.80 2.70 -0.27
CA TYR A 27 -12.94 1.85 0.55
C TYR A 27 -12.09 2.71 1.50
N GLN A 28 -11.82 2.19 2.70
CA GLN A 28 -10.82 2.78 3.58
C GLN A 28 -9.46 2.24 3.18
N VAL A 29 -8.51 3.12 2.86
CA VAL A 29 -7.15 2.73 2.47
C VAL A 29 -6.16 3.17 3.53
N GLU A 30 -5.36 2.22 4.03
CA GLU A 30 -4.21 2.49 4.89
C GLU A 30 -2.94 2.34 4.06
N ASP A 31 -2.23 3.46 3.88
CA ASP A 31 -1.04 3.56 3.04
C ASP A 31 0.22 3.43 3.88
N PHE A 32 0.92 2.31 3.72
CA PHE A 32 2.16 2.00 4.44
C PHE A 32 3.42 2.51 3.73
N GLY A 33 3.29 3.25 2.63
CA GLY A 33 4.42 3.76 1.84
C GLY A 33 4.81 2.82 0.69
N ALA A 34 5.80 3.12 -0.14
CA ALA A 34 6.64 4.31 -0.16
C ALA A 34 5.84 5.60 -0.42
N HIS A 35 6.38 6.77 -0.07
CA HIS A 35 5.68 8.06 -0.19
C HIS A 35 6.29 9.00 -1.23
N SER A 36 7.22 8.49 -2.03
CA SER A 36 7.86 9.21 -3.14
C SER A 36 8.46 8.20 -4.14
N GLU A 37 8.98 8.72 -5.25
CA GLU A 37 9.75 7.97 -6.25
C GLU A 37 11.24 7.82 -5.86
N GLU A 38 11.63 8.29 -4.68
CA GLU A 38 13.01 8.18 -4.21
C GLU A 38 13.37 6.71 -3.93
N PRO A 39 14.54 6.21 -4.37
CA PRO A 39 14.95 4.83 -4.16
C PRO A 39 14.89 4.41 -2.68
N VAL A 40 14.18 3.32 -2.44
CA VAL A 40 13.95 2.74 -1.10
C VAL A 40 13.82 1.22 -1.20
N ASP A 41 14.11 0.56 -0.08
CA ASP A 41 14.02 -0.90 0.02
C ASP A 41 12.57 -1.36 0.19
N TYR A 42 12.12 -2.21 -0.72
CA TYR A 42 10.78 -2.79 -0.77
C TYR A 42 10.29 -3.39 0.57
N PRO A 43 11.08 -4.23 1.28
CA PRO A 43 10.60 -4.88 2.51
C PRO A 43 10.20 -3.90 3.64
N LEU A 44 10.72 -2.66 3.63
CA LEU A 44 10.44 -1.66 4.66
C LEU A 44 8.94 -1.31 4.73
N PHE A 45 8.25 -1.31 3.60
CA PHE A 45 6.83 -0.94 3.53
C PHE A 45 5.92 -2.16 3.38
N ILE A 46 6.39 -3.22 2.74
CA ILE A 46 5.56 -4.41 2.47
C ILE A 46 5.34 -5.22 3.74
N ARG A 47 6.38 -5.36 4.57
CA ARG A 47 6.27 -6.11 5.83
C ARG A 47 5.19 -5.52 6.77
N PRO A 48 5.19 -4.22 7.11
CA PRO A 48 4.15 -3.67 7.98
C PRO A 48 2.75 -3.76 7.36
N ALA A 49 2.61 -3.62 6.04
CA ALA A 49 1.33 -3.81 5.35
C ALA A 49 0.83 -5.26 5.46
N ALA A 50 1.71 -6.25 5.26
CA ALA A 50 1.37 -7.67 5.41
C ALA A 50 1.04 -8.03 6.86
N GLU A 51 1.78 -7.48 7.83
CA GLU A 51 1.51 -7.66 9.26
C GLU A 51 0.15 -7.06 9.67
N ALA A 52 -0.22 -5.89 9.14
CA ALA A 52 -1.53 -5.28 9.38
C ALA A 52 -2.67 -6.18 8.89
N VAL A 53 -2.50 -6.84 7.74
CA VAL A 53 -3.47 -7.82 7.25
C VAL A 53 -3.49 -9.07 8.14
N ALA A 54 -2.33 -9.60 8.52
CA ALA A 54 -2.23 -10.79 9.36
C ALA A 54 -2.83 -10.60 10.77
N ARG A 55 -2.76 -9.38 11.32
CA ARG A 55 -3.37 -9.01 12.61
C ARG A 55 -4.88 -8.71 12.53
N GLY A 56 -5.43 -8.57 11.32
CA GLY A 56 -6.82 -8.16 11.11
C GLY A 56 -7.05 -6.64 11.20
N ASP A 57 -5.98 -5.83 11.24
CA ASP A 57 -6.06 -4.36 11.20
C ASP A 57 -6.53 -3.87 9.81
N CYS A 58 -6.30 -4.68 8.78
CA CYS A 58 -6.78 -4.52 7.40
C CYS A 58 -7.36 -5.85 6.88
N ASP A 59 -8.39 -5.78 6.04
CA ASP A 59 -9.07 -6.96 5.49
C ASP A 59 -8.29 -7.60 4.32
N LYS A 60 -7.58 -6.77 3.55
CA LYS A 60 -6.82 -7.16 2.34
C LYS A 60 -5.58 -6.28 2.17
N GLY A 61 -4.58 -6.80 1.45
CA GLY A 61 -3.38 -6.08 1.06
C GLY A 61 -3.23 -5.96 -0.46
N ILE A 62 -2.77 -4.80 -0.93
CA ILE A 62 -2.36 -4.57 -2.32
C ILE A 62 -0.92 -4.07 -2.30
N ILE A 63 -0.04 -4.81 -2.97
CA ILE A 63 1.40 -4.55 -2.94
C ILE A 63 1.91 -4.33 -4.36
N LEU A 64 2.72 -3.28 -4.55
CA LEU A 64 3.32 -2.96 -5.85
C LEU A 64 4.84 -2.88 -5.76
N GLY A 65 5.52 -3.31 -6.83
CA GLY A 65 6.97 -3.18 -7.00
C GLY A 65 7.32 -3.01 -8.48
N GLY A 66 8.61 -3.10 -8.80
CA GLY A 66 9.14 -3.22 -10.16
C GLY A 66 9.35 -4.66 -10.59
#